data_AF-A0A349H1A8-F1
#
_entry.id   AF-A0A349H1A8-F1
#
_cell.length_a   1.000
_cell.length_b   1.000
_cell.length_c   1.000
_cell.angle_alpha   90.00
_cell.angle_beta   90.00
_cell.angle_gamma   90.00
#
_symmetry.space_group_name_H-M   'P 1'
#
loop_
_entity.id
_entity.type
_entity.pdbx_description
1 polymer ?
#
loop_
_entity_poly.entity_id
_entity_poly.type
_entity_poly.pdbx_seq_one_letter_code
_entity_poly.pdbx_strand_id
1 'polypeptide(L)'
;DGMMMGGAGLSFLQGNVRILLARCLPQLIYWPASTSLVSRVGVPLLVLAGLVLAGWRVKQQSGWSLRLKMCIPLLFSVIFMVIYLPHRMAATGAPRYLIPVQMMLLGAVMGAGFGLKRRAGRVVAGSILSLWVLYNGFHIVRMGLEGAAGKKLTMQSRMALIESARQAGLPGAMIIGGLTESYDGLTFSFYAKGAPYFVSPYDDRVLRYTEAWHRDPTAGFMFNTQHRAYVEGSLQAMEIFDYVIDEHPNRSFLYGIRVPRRQRRSIPPSDLSVDTHGTTKGSGALLLDRRHSSVVESQDGNSFRLSVDLGASRTVDGYWLTTTNFDRLPSSYTVSISSNGVDYSVVQAIDSRFSESYIAGSRVYFKGFLTRQECRFAPVDGRYLRIDVAAFERERHISEIYVFEREGEGKAIEDEDFRQIAAAINKAGCSFTAADIFLSAALQPLLAAGDGALPVYPPFNPRNPAATIDRCLAVTPALAVVVERALADETARFFDLHLPAGMYQHSLTFEHWSVLFFEGAAPYPLDIYWNGHAPLLP
;
A
#
# COMPACT_ATOMS: atom_id res chain seq x y z
N ASP A 1 39.59 -25.92 -2.52
CA ASP A 1 38.66 -24.95 -1.89
C ASP A 1 37.67 -25.58 -0.90
N GLY A 2 38.16 -26.25 0.15
CA GLY A 2 37.33 -26.98 1.11
C GLY A 2 37.44 -26.56 2.57
N MET A 3 38.12 -25.44 2.88
CA MET A 3 38.49 -25.10 4.27
C MET A 3 38.09 -23.70 4.76
N MET A 4 37.27 -22.94 4.01
CA MET A 4 36.82 -21.60 4.43
C MET A 4 35.35 -21.50 4.89
N MET A 5 34.58 -22.59 4.88
CA MET A 5 33.17 -22.55 5.30
C MET A 5 32.91 -22.74 6.81
N GLY A 6 33.92 -23.13 7.62
CA GLY A 6 33.72 -23.38 9.06
C GLY A 6 33.57 -22.11 9.93
N GLY A 7 34.19 -20.99 9.52
CA GLY A 7 34.20 -19.75 10.31
C GLY A 7 32.95 -18.88 10.16
N ALA A 8 32.31 -18.91 8.98
CA ALA A 8 31.08 -18.17 8.71
C ALA A 8 29.87 -18.76 9.46
N GLY A 9 29.80 -20.09 9.60
CA GLY A 9 28.73 -20.75 10.36
C GLY A 9 28.77 -20.44 11.85
N LEU A 10 29.97 -20.42 12.46
CA LEU A 10 30.18 -20.13 13.88
C LEU A 10 29.98 -18.65 14.23
N SER A 11 30.41 -17.73 13.36
CA SER A 11 30.17 -16.29 13.52
C SER A 11 28.70 -15.92 13.26
N PHE A 12 28.02 -16.59 12.32
CA PHE A 12 26.58 -16.48 12.10
C PHE A 12 25.78 -17.07 13.27
N LEU A 13 26.18 -18.21 13.83
CA LEU A 13 25.61 -18.79 15.05
C LEU A 13 25.85 -17.89 16.26
N GLN A 14 27.07 -17.37 16.46
CA GLN A 14 27.35 -16.41 17.52
C GLN A 14 26.59 -15.11 17.35
N GLY A 15 26.44 -14.60 16.13
CA GLY A 15 25.64 -13.42 15.80
C GLY A 15 24.16 -13.64 16.10
N ASN A 16 23.60 -14.78 15.70
CA ASN A 16 22.22 -15.14 15.99
C ASN A 16 22.00 -15.44 17.49
N VAL A 17 22.94 -16.08 18.17
CA VAL A 17 22.90 -16.28 19.62
C VAL A 17 23.02 -14.95 20.36
N ARG A 18 23.84 -14.01 19.89
CA ARG A 18 23.98 -12.68 20.48
C ARG A 18 22.75 -11.83 20.24
N ILE A 19 22.12 -11.91 19.07
CA ILE A 19 20.81 -11.29 18.77
C ILE A 19 19.71 -11.96 19.62
N LEU A 20 19.73 -13.28 19.73
CA LEU A 20 18.83 -14.04 20.58
C LEU A 20 19.00 -13.63 22.05
N LEU A 21 20.22 -13.46 22.55
CA LEU A 21 20.50 -13.09 23.94
C LEU A 21 20.32 -11.59 24.23
N ALA A 22 20.58 -10.70 23.27
CA ALA A 22 20.53 -9.25 23.47
C ALA A 22 19.20 -8.61 23.06
N ARG A 23 18.49 -9.17 22.08
CA ARG A 23 17.19 -8.66 21.60
C ARG A 23 16.03 -9.59 21.94
N CYS A 24 16.18 -10.90 21.74
CA CYS A 24 15.07 -11.84 21.94
C CYS A 24 14.94 -12.34 23.39
N LEU A 25 16.02 -12.52 24.15
CA LEU A 25 16.00 -13.04 25.52
C LEU A 25 15.38 -12.03 26.49
N PRO A 26 15.69 -10.71 26.39
CA PRO A 26 14.89 -9.70 27.03
C PRO A 26 13.43 -9.85 26.63
N GLN A 27 13.08 -9.91 25.34
CA GLN A 27 11.68 -10.08 24.87
C GLN A 27 11.00 -11.42 25.21
N LEU A 28 11.77 -12.48 25.52
CA LEU A 28 11.30 -13.80 25.96
C LEU A 28 11.00 -13.79 27.46
N ILE A 29 11.79 -13.04 28.24
CA ILE A 29 11.62 -12.90 29.69
C ILE A 29 10.69 -11.72 30.03
N TYR A 30 10.60 -10.73 29.14
CA TYR A 30 9.85 -9.48 29.24
C TYR A 30 8.45 -9.63 28.63
N TRP A 31 7.44 -9.30 29.43
CA TRP A 31 6.04 -9.51 29.09
C TRP A 31 5.28 -8.19 29.00
N PRO A 32 5.28 -7.50 27.85
CA PRO A 32 4.56 -6.25 27.68
C PRO A 32 3.06 -6.51 27.52
N ALA A 33 2.33 -6.57 28.63
CA ALA A 33 0.88 -6.58 28.60
C ALA A 33 0.34 -5.16 28.35
N SER A 34 -0.19 -4.91 27.16
CA SER A 34 -0.67 -3.59 26.76
C SER A 34 -2.13 -3.31 27.11
N THR A 35 -2.79 -4.08 27.97
CA THR A 35 -4.23 -3.93 28.26
C THR A 35 -4.49 -3.58 29.72
N SER A 36 -5.41 -2.65 29.97
CA SER A 36 -5.90 -2.27 31.31
C SER A 36 -6.48 -3.45 32.11
N LEU A 37 -6.90 -4.52 31.43
CA LEU A 37 -7.33 -5.78 32.03
C LEU A 37 -6.20 -6.46 32.81
N VAL A 38 -4.96 -6.42 32.31
CA VAL A 38 -3.83 -7.12 32.95
C VAL A 38 -3.34 -6.37 34.18
N SER A 39 -3.40 -5.03 34.20
CA SER A 39 -3.13 -4.27 35.41
C SER A 39 -4.25 -4.40 36.44
N ARG A 40 -5.52 -4.49 36.03
CA ARG A 40 -6.68 -4.61 36.93
C ARG A 40 -6.94 -6.02 37.46
N VAL A 41 -6.59 -7.06 36.71
CA VAL A 41 -6.88 -8.47 37.05
C VAL A 41 -5.60 -9.28 37.18
N GLY A 42 -4.65 -9.10 36.27
CA GLY A 42 -3.36 -9.82 36.28
C GLY A 42 -2.47 -9.45 37.47
N VAL A 43 -2.35 -8.17 37.86
CA VAL A 43 -1.55 -7.76 39.02
C VAL A 43 -2.15 -8.29 40.33
N PRO A 44 -3.46 -8.15 40.63
CA PRO A 44 -4.06 -8.77 41.82
C PRO A 44 -3.91 -10.29 41.85
N LEU A 45 -4.04 -10.96 40.70
CA LEU A 45 -3.84 -12.41 40.62
C LEU A 45 -2.36 -12.81 40.84
N LEU A 46 -1.39 -12.04 40.33
CA LEU A 46 0.03 -12.24 40.60
C LEU A 46 0.38 -12.03 42.07
N VAL A 47 -0.19 -10.99 42.69
CA VAL A 47 -0.07 -10.74 44.13
C VAL A 47 -0.69 -11.89 44.92
N LEU A 48 -1.90 -12.34 44.54
CA LEU A 48 -2.57 -13.48 45.17
C LEU A 48 -1.75 -14.76 45.03
N ALA A 49 -1.19 -15.05 43.86
CA ALA A 49 -0.28 -16.19 43.66
C ALA A 49 1.01 -16.05 44.45
N GLY A 50 1.60 -14.85 44.52
CA GLY A 50 2.75 -14.56 45.37
C GLY A 50 2.45 -14.81 46.85
N LEU A 51 1.28 -14.38 47.33
CA LEU A 51 0.79 -14.62 48.70
C LEU A 51 0.50 -16.09 48.96
N VAL A 52 -0.08 -16.82 47.99
CA VAL A 52 -0.30 -18.27 48.06
C VAL A 52 1.04 -19.03 48.10
N LEU A 53 2.03 -18.61 47.30
CA LEU A 53 3.38 -19.18 47.29
C LEU A 53 4.18 -18.82 48.55
N ALA A 54 4.01 -17.62 49.11
CA ALA A 54 4.60 -17.21 50.37
C ALA A 54 3.98 -17.96 51.55
N GLY A 55 2.64 -18.06 51.59
CA GLY A 55 1.91 -18.90 52.55
C GLY A 55 2.27 -20.37 52.44
N TRP A 56 2.58 -20.86 51.23
CA TRP A 56 3.13 -22.20 50.99
C TRP A 56 4.53 -22.38 51.59
N ARG A 57 5.44 -21.39 51.47
CA ARG A 57 6.76 -21.41 52.13
C ARG A 57 6.65 -21.48 53.65
N VAL A 58 5.72 -20.72 54.23
CA VAL A 58 5.50 -20.67 55.69
C VAL A 58 4.85 -21.96 56.21
N LYS A 59 3.91 -22.53 55.45
CA LYS A 59 3.06 -23.64 55.91
C LYS A 59 3.47 -25.01 55.35
N GLN A 60 4.62 -25.10 54.66
CA GLN A 60 5.28 -26.36 54.28
C GLN A 60 5.63 -27.24 55.50
N GLN A 61 5.52 -26.69 56.71
CA GLN A 61 5.69 -27.39 57.98
C GLN A 61 4.42 -28.11 58.50
N SER A 62 3.20 -27.85 57.96
CA SER A 62 1.94 -28.35 58.56
C SER A 62 0.99 -29.15 57.65
N GLY A 63 1.44 -29.64 56.49
CA GLY A 63 0.68 -30.58 55.65
C GLY A 63 -0.61 -30.02 55.01
N TRP A 64 -0.54 -29.62 53.74
CA TRP A 64 -1.73 -29.17 52.99
C TRP A 64 -2.55 -30.34 52.46
N SER A 65 -3.88 -30.18 52.42
CA SER A 65 -4.81 -31.14 51.81
C SER A 65 -4.54 -31.30 50.30
N LEU A 66 -4.78 -32.50 49.77
CA LEU A 66 -4.56 -32.85 48.37
C LEU A 66 -5.28 -31.88 47.41
N ARG A 67 -6.50 -31.45 47.78
CA ARG A 67 -7.31 -30.49 47.00
C ARG A 67 -6.61 -29.15 46.80
N LEU A 68 -5.95 -28.65 47.84
CA LEU A 68 -5.28 -27.36 47.79
C LEU A 68 -3.98 -27.42 46.96
N LYS A 69 -3.31 -28.58 46.93
CA LYS A 69 -2.17 -28.84 46.02
C LYS A 69 -2.59 -28.86 44.55
N MET A 70 -3.78 -29.35 44.22
CA MET A 70 -4.30 -29.36 42.85
C MET A 70 -4.79 -27.97 42.39
N CYS A 71 -5.19 -27.09 43.31
CA CYS A 71 -5.64 -25.73 42.96
C CYS A 71 -4.49 -24.82 42.48
N ILE A 72 -3.25 -25.08 42.91
CA ILE A 72 -2.10 -24.21 42.58
C ILE A 72 -1.73 -24.26 41.08
N PRO A 73 -1.59 -25.44 40.43
CA PRO A 73 -1.39 -25.51 38.98
C PRO A 73 -2.54 -24.89 38.17
N LEU A 74 -3.78 -25.02 38.63
CA LEU A 74 -4.95 -24.40 38.00
C LEU A 74 -4.91 -22.88 38.11
N LEU A 75 -4.64 -22.34 39.29
CA LEU A 75 -4.47 -20.90 39.50
C LEU A 75 -3.34 -20.34 38.64
N PHE A 76 -2.21 -21.05 38.56
CA PHE A 76 -1.09 -20.67 37.71
C PHE A 76 -1.48 -20.68 36.21
N SER A 77 -2.26 -21.66 35.78
CA SER A 77 -2.76 -21.75 34.40
C SER A 77 -3.71 -20.60 34.05
N VAL A 78 -4.57 -20.19 34.99
CA VAL A 78 -5.46 -19.03 34.82
C VAL A 78 -4.67 -17.72 34.79
N ILE A 79 -3.71 -17.54 35.70
CA ILE A 79 -2.81 -16.38 35.73
C ILE A 79 -2.05 -16.27 34.43
N PHE A 80 -1.52 -17.40 33.97
CA PHE A 80 -0.86 -17.51 32.69
C PHE A 80 -1.80 -17.09 31.55
N MET A 81 -2.99 -17.67 31.42
CA MET A 81 -3.98 -17.32 30.39
C MET A 81 -4.30 -15.81 30.39
N VAL A 82 -4.55 -15.21 31.56
CA VAL A 82 -4.91 -13.79 31.71
C VAL A 82 -3.75 -12.87 31.32
N ILE A 83 -2.51 -13.27 31.61
CA ILE A 83 -1.30 -12.51 31.25
C ILE A 83 -0.90 -12.76 29.78
N TYR A 84 -1.21 -13.94 29.23
CA TYR A 84 -0.74 -14.43 27.92
C TYR A 84 -1.65 -14.04 26.74
N LEU A 85 -2.98 -14.18 26.86
CA LEU A 85 -3.92 -13.86 25.77
C LEU A 85 -3.76 -12.44 25.19
N PRO A 86 -3.42 -11.39 25.98
CA PRO A 86 -3.22 -10.03 25.47
C PRO A 86 -1.82 -9.75 24.90
N HIS A 87 -0.95 -10.75 24.76
CA HIS A 87 0.48 -10.55 24.47
C HIS A 87 0.78 -10.19 23.01
N ARG A 88 1.67 -9.21 22.79
CA ARG A 88 2.04 -8.74 21.44
C ARG A 88 2.69 -9.81 20.56
N MET A 89 3.45 -10.79 21.11
CA MET A 89 4.00 -11.91 20.32
C MET A 89 2.95 -12.91 19.80
N ALA A 90 1.70 -12.87 20.28
CA ALA A 90 0.61 -13.61 19.62
C ALA A 90 0.22 -12.95 18.29
N ALA A 91 0.41 -11.63 18.18
CA ALA A 91 0.05 -10.82 17.02
C ALA A 91 1.24 -10.56 16.06
N THR A 92 2.44 -10.33 16.58
CA THR A 92 3.67 -10.23 15.80
C THR A 92 4.28 -11.62 15.71
N GLY A 93 4.50 -12.16 14.50
CA GLY A 93 5.02 -13.50 14.20
C GLY A 93 6.43 -13.84 14.72
N ALA A 94 6.77 -13.39 15.93
CA ALA A 94 7.82 -13.97 16.75
C ALA A 94 7.61 -15.49 16.83
N PRO A 95 8.69 -16.25 17.05
CA PRO A 95 8.64 -17.65 16.74
C PRO A 95 7.76 -18.40 17.72
N ARG A 96 6.55 -18.76 17.26
CA ARG A 96 5.52 -19.47 18.03
C ARG A 96 6.02 -20.77 18.68
N TYR A 97 7.16 -21.29 18.20
CA TYR A 97 7.88 -22.45 18.71
C TYR A 97 8.68 -22.21 20.00
N LEU A 98 8.98 -20.97 20.38
CA LEU A 98 9.65 -20.68 21.67
C LEU A 98 8.69 -20.69 22.86
N ILE A 99 7.40 -20.47 22.61
CA ILE A 99 6.35 -20.46 23.64
C ILE A 99 6.26 -21.83 24.34
N PRO A 100 6.12 -22.97 23.63
CA PRO A 100 6.13 -24.29 24.26
C PRO A 100 7.36 -24.55 25.13
N VAL A 101 8.55 -24.14 24.67
CA VAL A 101 9.82 -24.34 25.41
C VAL A 101 9.81 -23.59 26.74
N GLN A 102 9.37 -22.33 26.73
CA GLN A 102 9.25 -21.55 27.96
C GLN A 102 8.17 -22.10 28.89
N MET A 103 7.07 -22.62 28.34
CA MET A 103 6.02 -23.28 29.12
C MET A 103 6.51 -24.56 29.78
N MET A 104 7.29 -25.36 29.06
CA MET A 104 7.91 -26.56 29.60
C MET A 104 8.88 -26.19 30.73
N LEU A 105 9.64 -25.10 30.61
CA LEU A 105 10.58 -24.66 31.64
C LEU A 105 9.85 -24.13 32.89
N LEU A 106 8.79 -23.32 32.74
CA LEU A 106 7.96 -22.88 33.87
C LEU A 106 7.23 -24.06 34.54
N GLY A 107 6.68 -24.97 33.74
CA GLY A 107 6.06 -26.20 34.22
C GLY A 107 7.05 -27.11 34.95
N ALA A 108 8.29 -27.23 34.46
CA ALA A 108 9.36 -27.99 35.10
C ALA A 108 9.83 -27.35 36.41
N VAL A 109 9.98 -26.02 36.46
CA VAL A 109 10.33 -25.29 37.69
C VAL A 109 9.21 -25.43 38.72
N MET A 110 7.95 -25.29 38.31
CA MET A 110 6.80 -25.50 39.17
C MET A 110 6.74 -26.95 39.68
N GLY A 111 6.85 -27.92 38.77
CA GLY A 111 6.88 -29.36 39.09
C GLY A 111 8.03 -29.75 40.01
N ALA A 112 9.21 -29.17 39.82
CA ALA A 112 10.37 -29.34 40.71
C ALA A 112 10.10 -28.79 42.12
N GLY A 113 9.39 -27.66 42.22
CA GLY A 113 8.93 -27.09 43.49
C GLY A 113 8.01 -28.03 44.28
N PHE A 114 7.18 -28.83 43.59
CA PHE A 114 6.24 -29.79 44.20
C PHE A 114 6.81 -31.20 44.38
N GLY A 115 7.64 -31.67 43.45
CA GLY A 115 8.02 -33.08 43.33
C GLY A 115 9.38 -33.45 43.91
N LEU A 116 10.28 -32.47 44.11
CA LEU A 116 11.63 -32.79 44.60
C LEU A 116 11.64 -33.11 46.11
N LYS A 117 12.18 -34.29 46.44
CA LYS A 117 12.36 -34.73 47.84
C LYS A 117 13.34 -33.82 48.61
N ARG A 118 14.39 -33.34 47.95
CA ARG A 118 15.44 -32.50 48.57
C ARG A 118 14.94 -31.06 48.78
N ARG A 119 15.05 -30.57 50.01
CA ARG A 119 14.63 -29.20 50.41
C ARG A 119 15.34 -28.11 49.58
N ALA A 120 16.65 -28.26 49.34
CA ALA A 120 17.43 -27.31 48.54
C ALA A 120 16.85 -27.14 47.12
N GLY A 121 16.49 -28.23 46.45
CA GLY A 121 15.91 -28.19 45.11
C GLY A 121 14.54 -27.48 45.07
N ARG A 122 13.69 -27.69 46.09
CA ARG A 122 12.41 -26.98 46.22
C ARG A 122 12.59 -25.49 46.46
N VAL A 123 13.59 -25.11 47.26
CA VAL A 123 13.91 -23.70 47.54
C VAL A 123 14.41 -23.00 46.28
N VAL A 124 15.33 -23.62 45.53
CA VAL A 124 15.85 -23.08 44.27
C VAL A 124 14.72 -22.90 43.25
N ALA A 125 13.90 -23.93 43.04
CA ALA A 125 12.76 -23.86 42.13
C ALA A 125 11.75 -22.76 42.53
N GLY A 126 11.41 -22.68 43.82
CA GLY A 126 10.54 -21.64 44.34
C GLY A 126 11.12 -20.23 44.18
N SER A 127 12.43 -20.04 44.37
CA SER A 127 13.09 -18.75 44.19
C SER A 127 13.14 -18.31 42.73
N ILE A 128 13.37 -19.23 41.79
CA ILE A 128 13.29 -18.95 40.35
C ILE A 128 11.88 -18.50 39.97
N LEU A 129 10.84 -19.20 40.47
CA LEU A 129 9.45 -18.84 40.21
C LEU A 129 9.09 -17.47 40.80
N SER A 130 9.51 -17.19 42.05
CA SER A 130 9.28 -15.89 42.69
C SER A 130 9.99 -14.75 41.95
N LEU A 131 11.23 -14.96 41.49
CA LEU A 131 11.97 -13.98 40.70
C LEU A 131 11.23 -13.70 39.38
N TRP A 132 10.75 -14.74 38.70
CA TRP A 132 9.97 -14.60 37.47
C TRP A 132 8.68 -13.80 37.69
N VAL A 133 7.92 -14.10 38.74
CA VAL A 133 6.68 -13.39 39.09
C VAL A 133 6.96 -11.92 39.41
N LEU A 134 7.97 -11.63 40.24
CA LEU A 134 8.32 -10.27 40.65
C LEU A 134 8.83 -9.44 39.46
N TYR A 135 9.69 -10.02 38.63
CA TYR A 135 10.22 -9.35 37.44
C TYR A 135 9.10 -8.98 36.45
N ASN A 136 8.19 -9.92 36.17
CA ASN A 136 7.07 -9.67 35.26
C ASN A 136 6.02 -8.72 35.87
N GLY A 137 5.69 -8.89 37.16
CA GLY A 137 4.77 -8.01 37.86
C GLY A 137 5.25 -6.55 37.92
N PHE A 138 6.53 -6.34 38.24
CA PHE A 138 7.15 -5.02 38.25
C PHE A 138 7.07 -4.34 36.87
N HIS A 139 7.41 -5.06 35.81
CA HIS A 139 7.36 -4.50 34.45
C HIS A 139 5.93 -4.22 33.95
N ILE A 140 4.95 -5.05 34.30
CA ILE A 140 3.53 -4.80 33.99
C ILE A 140 3.05 -3.51 34.67
N VAL A 141 3.38 -3.32 35.94
CA VAL A 141 3.02 -2.11 36.69
C VAL A 141 3.72 -0.88 36.10
N ARG A 142 5.02 -0.98 35.85
CA ARG A 142 5.82 0.11 35.25
C ARG A 142 5.25 0.53 33.89
N MET A 143 4.95 -0.43 33.02
CA MET A 143 4.32 -0.21 31.71
C MET A 143 2.90 0.34 31.81
N GLY A 144 2.13 -0.08 32.81
CA GLY A 144 0.80 0.47 33.08
C GLY A 144 0.86 1.96 33.45
N LEU A 145 1.85 2.34 34.26
CA LEU A 145 2.07 3.72 34.70
C LEU A 145 2.67 4.59 33.58
N GLU A 146 3.76 4.15 32.95
CA GLU A 146 4.45 4.85 31.86
C GLU A 146 3.57 4.92 30.60
N GLY A 147 2.82 3.85 30.30
CA GLY A 147 2.03 3.73 29.08
C GLY A 147 0.64 4.36 29.14
N ALA A 148 0.07 4.62 30.33
CA ALA A 148 -1.26 5.23 30.45
C ALA A 148 -1.27 6.69 29.98
N ALA A 149 -0.25 7.46 30.37
CA ALA A 149 -0.08 8.84 29.92
C ALA A 149 0.16 8.90 28.41
N GLY A 150 1.06 8.04 27.89
CA GLY A 150 1.33 7.94 26.46
C GLY A 150 0.08 7.56 25.64
N LYS A 151 -0.71 6.58 26.08
CA LYS A 151 -1.95 6.19 25.40
C LYS A 151 -3.03 7.25 25.44
N LYS A 152 -3.17 7.96 26.56
CA LYS A 152 -4.12 9.07 26.67
C LYS A 152 -3.74 10.18 25.69
N LEU A 153 -2.45 10.51 25.60
CA LEU A 153 -1.92 11.46 24.63
C LEU A 153 -2.21 10.98 23.19
N THR A 154 -1.90 9.71 22.87
CA THR A 154 -2.17 9.14 21.53
C THR A 154 -3.66 9.16 21.18
N MET A 155 -4.55 8.84 22.13
CA MET A 155 -6.00 8.86 21.91
C MET A 155 -6.51 10.29 21.72
N GLN A 156 -6.04 11.25 22.52
CA GLN A 156 -6.37 12.67 22.35
C GLN A 156 -5.91 13.19 20.99
N SER A 157 -4.67 12.88 20.58
CA SER A 157 -4.15 13.25 19.26
C SER A 157 -4.98 12.63 18.13
N ARG A 158 -5.39 11.36 18.27
CA ARG A 158 -6.25 10.71 17.27
C ARG A 158 -7.62 11.36 17.18
N MET A 159 -8.22 11.69 18.32
CA MET A 159 -9.52 12.36 18.35
C MET A 159 -9.45 13.78 17.77
N ALA A 160 -8.37 14.51 18.03
CA ALA A 160 -8.14 15.83 17.46
C ALA A 160 -8.04 15.77 15.91
N LEU A 161 -7.33 14.78 15.37
CA LEU A 161 -7.25 14.57 13.92
C LEU A 161 -8.61 14.22 13.31
N ILE A 162 -9.39 13.37 13.97
CA ILE A 162 -10.76 13.03 13.51
C ILE A 162 -11.64 14.28 13.51
N GLU A 163 -11.53 15.12 14.54
CA GLU A 163 -12.33 16.33 14.64
C GLU A 163 -11.91 17.39 13.62
N SER A 164 -10.61 17.55 13.34
CA SER A 164 -10.13 18.38 12.25
C SER A 164 -10.67 17.91 10.90
N ALA A 165 -10.66 16.61 10.63
CA ALA A 165 -11.26 16.07 9.40
C ALA A 165 -12.77 16.41 9.30
N ARG A 166 -13.51 16.38 10.42
CA ARG A 166 -14.92 16.82 10.45
C ARG A 166 -15.08 18.32 10.21
N GLN A 167 -14.24 19.14 10.84
CA GLN A 167 -14.26 20.59 10.67
C GLN A 167 -13.92 21.00 9.24
N ALA A 168 -13.03 20.26 8.58
CA ALA A 168 -12.73 20.40 7.16
C ALA A 168 -13.85 19.86 6.24
N GLY A 169 -14.93 19.30 6.80
CA GLY A 169 -16.06 18.76 6.05
C GLY A 169 -15.74 17.48 5.28
N LEU A 170 -14.68 16.75 5.65
CA LEU A 170 -14.27 15.56 4.93
C LEU A 170 -15.21 14.39 5.22
N PRO A 171 -15.77 13.72 4.20
CA PRO A 171 -16.51 12.47 4.36
C PRO A 171 -15.56 11.31 4.70
N GLY A 172 -14.32 11.40 4.20
CA GLY A 172 -13.24 10.49 4.53
C GLY A 172 -11.88 10.92 3.97
N ALA A 173 -10.83 10.18 4.33
CA ALA A 173 -9.47 10.46 3.91
C ALA A 173 -8.67 9.19 3.60
N MET A 174 -7.92 9.19 2.50
CA MET A 174 -6.96 8.13 2.19
C MET A 174 -5.62 8.40 2.86
N ILE A 175 -5.06 7.38 3.52
CA ILE A 175 -3.78 7.51 4.21
C ILE A 175 -2.63 7.26 3.25
N ILE A 176 -1.82 8.30 3.00
CA ILE A 176 -0.61 8.20 2.19
C ILE A 176 0.56 7.80 3.11
N GLY A 177 1.15 6.64 2.86
CA GLY A 177 2.22 6.09 3.70
C GLY A 177 2.70 4.74 3.20
N GLY A 178 3.22 3.90 4.09
CA GLY A 178 3.42 2.48 3.84
C GLY A 178 2.31 1.63 4.46
N LEU A 179 2.57 0.32 4.53
CA LEU A 179 1.67 -0.65 5.19
C LEU A 179 1.46 -0.34 6.68
N THR A 180 2.47 0.20 7.37
CA THR A 180 2.35 0.52 8.81
C THR A 180 1.35 1.64 9.05
N GLU A 181 1.43 2.73 8.29
CA GLU A 181 0.50 3.86 8.38
C GLU A 181 -0.91 3.46 7.95
N SER A 182 -1.02 2.49 7.04
CA SER A 182 -2.31 1.94 6.60
C SER A 182 -3.12 1.32 7.74
N TYR A 183 -2.47 0.63 8.68
CA TYR A 183 -3.15 0.07 9.85
C TYR A 183 -3.70 1.13 10.81
N ASP A 184 -3.14 2.34 10.80
CA ASP A 184 -3.70 3.44 11.59
C ASP A 184 -5.08 3.86 11.05
N GLY A 185 -5.35 3.72 9.75
CA GLY A 185 -6.64 4.10 9.14
C GLY A 185 -7.84 3.36 9.70
N LEU A 186 -7.72 2.05 9.87
CA LEU A 186 -8.75 1.24 10.55
C LEU A 186 -9.00 1.72 11.97
N THR A 187 -7.93 2.12 12.67
CA THR A 187 -8.02 2.65 14.03
C THR A 187 -8.75 3.99 14.04
N PHE A 188 -8.43 4.91 13.13
CA PHE A 188 -9.13 6.18 13.00
C PHE A 188 -10.61 5.99 12.65
N SER A 189 -10.91 5.15 11.65
CA SER A 189 -12.28 4.81 11.26
C SER A 189 -13.10 4.25 12.41
N PHE A 190 -12.50 3.37 13.23
CA PHE A 190 -13.15 2.83 14.42
C PHE A 190 -13.50 3.92 15.44
N TYR A 191 -12.54 4.79 15.78
CA TYR A 191 -12.78 5.89 16.73
C TYR A 191 -13.73 6.96 16.19
N ALA A 192 -13.72 7.18 14.88
CA ALA A 192 -14.64 8.07 14.19
C ALA A 192 -16.07 7.48 14.07
N LYS A 193 -16.28 6.22 14.48
CA LYS A 193 -17.55 5.49 14.32
C LYS A 193 -18.01 5.42 12.85
N GLY A 194 -17.05 5.36 11.94
CA GLY A 194 -17.29 5.29 10.49
C GLY A 194 -17.47 6.64 9.79
N ALA A 195 -17.43 7.78 10.49
CA ALA A 195 -17.54 9.11 9.87
C ALA A 195 -16.68 10.18 10.61
N PRO A 196 -15.63 10.73 9.97
CA PRO A 196 -15.11 10.38 8.64
C PRO A 196 -14.52 8.96 8.59
N TYR A 197 -14.54 8.35 7.41
CA TYR A 197 -13.82 7.08 7.18
C TYR A 197 -12.38 7.33 6.73
N PHE A 198 -11.47 6.46 7.15
CA PHE A 198 -10.04 6.53 6.83
C PHE A 198 -9.62 5.22 6.18
N VAL A 199 -9.10 5.33 4.96
CA VAL A 199 -8.85 4.19 4.07
C VAL A 199 -7.38 4.05 3.73
N SER A 200 -6.96 2.84 3.41
CA SER A 200 -5.59 2.53 2.98
C SER A 200 -5.56 2.23 1.48
N PRO A 201 -4.52 2.67 0.76
CA PRO A 201 -4.27 2.24 -0.62
C PRO A 201 -3.67 0.83 -0.72
N TYR A 202 -3.42 0.10 0.38
CA TYR A 202 -2.74 -1.21 0.35
C TYR A 202 -3.46 -2.34 1.07
N ASP A 203 -4.13 -2.07 2.20
CA ASP A 203 -4.84 -3.08 3.01
C ASP A 203 -5.98 -2.42 3.79
N ASP A 204 -7.08 -2.13 3.09
CA ASP A 204 -8.32 -1.77 3.73
C ASP A 204 -9.18 -3.02 3.98
N ARG A 205 -9.61 -3.19 5.23
CA ARG A 205 -10.48 -4.30 5.61
C ARG A 205 -11.95 -4.00 5.33
N VAL A 206 -12.28 -2.76 5.00
CA VAL A 206 -13.66 -2.29 4.83
C VAL A 206 -13.85 -1.72 3.42
N LEU A 207 -14.04 -2.61 2.44
CA LEU A 207 -14.15 -2.29 1.01
C LEU A 207 -15.06 -1.09 0.71
N ARG A 208 -16.24 -1.07 1.33
CA ARG A 208 -17.22 0.01 1.18
C ARG A 208 -16.68 1.41 1.48
N TYR A 209 -15.70 1.55 2.38
CA TYR A 209 -15.14 2.87 2.70
C TYR A 209 -14.21 3.35 1.60
N THR A 210 -13.41 2.45 1.03
CA THR A 210 -12.55 2.83 -0.07
C THR A 210 -13.35 3.05 -1.36
N GLU A 211 -14.40 2.27 -1.61
CA GLU A 211 -15.35 2.55 -2.70
C GLU A 211 -15.99 3.93 -2.53
N ALA A 212 -16.45 4.27 -1.31
CA ALA A 212 -16.97 5.59 -1.00
C ALA A 212 -15.91 6.68 -1.22
N TRP A 213 -14.66 6.42 -0.82
CA TRP A 213 -13.54 7.33 -1.08
C TRP A 213 -13.35 7.59 -2.58
N HIS A 214 -13.40 6.56 -3.43
CA HIS A 214 -13.25 6.71 -4.88
C HIS A 214 -14.43 7.45 -5.53
N ARG A 215 -15.64 7.39 -4.95
CA ARG A 215 -16.83 8.07 -5.49
C ARG A 215 -16.98 9.52 -5.04
N ASP A 216 -16.57 9.86 -3.81
CA ASP A 216 -16.81 11.19 -3.24
C ASP A 216 -15.68 12.21 -3.56
N PRO A 217 -15.88 13.17 -4.47
CA PRO A 217 -14.82 14.08 -4.91
C PRO A 217 -14.31 15.01 -3.79
N THR A 218 -15.03 15.10 -2.68
CA THR A 218 -14.64 15.90 -1.51
C THR A 218 -13.77 15.12 -0.52
N ALA A 219 -13.67 13.79 -0.67
CA ALA A 219 -12.79 12.97 0.15
C ALA A 219 -11.32 13.36 -0.04
N GLY A 220 -10.61 13.51 1.07
CA GLY A 220 -9.24 14.02 1.10
C GLY A 220 -8.18 12.94 1.27
N PHE A 221 -7.00 13.38 1.68
CA PHE A 221 -5.88 12.54 2.06
C PHE A 221 -5.38 12.91 3.45
N MET A 222 -4.76 11.95 4.13
CA MET A 222 -4.02 12.17 5.36
C MET A 222 -2.62 11.59 5.20
N PHE A 223 -1.59 12.32 5.59
CA PHE A 223 -0.20 11.85 5.45
C PHE A 223 0.64 12.31 6.65
N ASN A 224 1.79 11.68 6.86
CA ASN A 224 2.76 12.17 7.85
C ASN A 224 3.37 13.48 7.34
N THR A 225 3.47 14.51 8.18
CA THR A 225 4.03 15.82 7.80
C THR A 225 5.41 15.71 7.12
N GLN A 226 6.21 14.70 7.46
CA GLN A 226 7.50 14.42 6.79
C GLN A 226 7.37 14.07 5.29
N HIS A 227 6.20 13.62 4.84
CA HIS A 227 5.92 13.28 3.44
C HIS A 227 5.45 14.49 2.62
N ARG A 228 5.32 15.67 3.23
CA ARG A 228 4.79 16.87 2.57
C ARG A 228 5.51 17.20 1.27
N ALA A 229 6.85 17.23 1.28
CA ALA A 229 7.63 17.54 0.09
C ALA A 229 7.34 16.59 -1.08
N TYR A 230 7.13 15.30 -0.78
CA TYR A 230 6.76 14.30 -1.80
C TYR A 230 5.33 14.50 -2.32
N VAL A 231 4.38 14.89 -1.46
CA VAL A 231 2.99 15.21 -1.84
C VAL A 231 2.96 16.46 -2.73
N GLU A 232 3.58 17.55 -2.28
CA GLU A 232 3.63 18.82 -3.01
C GLU A 232 4.39 18.66 -4.33
N GLY A 233 5.52 17.95 -4.35
CA GLY A 233 6.24 17.66 -5.58
C GLY A 233 5.47 16.77 -6.55
N SER A 234 4.67 15.81 -6.05
CA SER A 234 3.73 15.05 -6.89
C SER A 234 2.64 15.95 -7.50
N LEU A 235 2.04 16.85 -6.69
CA LEU A 235 1.02 17.80 -7.17
C LEU A 235 1.61 18.77 -8.21
N GLN A 236 2.80 19.32 -7.93
CA GLN A 236 3.56 20.16 -8.85
C GLN A 236 3.84 19.44 -10.17
N ALA A 237 4.29 18.18 -10.11
CA ALA A 237 4.55 17.38 -11.29
C ALA A 237 3.31 17.11 -12.14
N MET A 238 2.12 17.20 -11.57
CA MET A 238 0.83 17.07 -12.27
C MET A 238 0.18 18.44 -12.54
N GLU A 239 0.90 19.54 -12.30
CA GLU A 239 0.46 20.92 -12.46
C GLU A 239 -0.79 21.27 -11.63
N ILE A 240 -0.90 20.71 -10.42
CA ILE A 240 -2.01 20.95 -9.51
C ILE A 240 -1.57 21.94 -8.43
N PHE A 241 -2.17 23.12 -8.43
CA PHE A 241 -1.85 24.21 -7.50
C PHE A 241 -3.01 24.69 -6.64
N ASP A 242 -4.25 24.28 -6.96
CA ASP A 242 -5.45 24.60 -6.18
C ASP A 242 -5.80 23.43 -5.26
N TYR A 243 -5.38 23.52 -4.00
CA TYR A 243 -5.60 22.55 -2.94
C TYR A 243 -5.40 23.20 -1.56
N VAL A 244 -5.86 22.53 -0.50
CA VAL A 244 -5.65 22.94 0.88
C VAL A 244 -4.85 21.88 1.63
N ILE A 245 -3.80 22.32 2.34
CA ILE A 245 -3.09 21.50 3.32
C ILE A 245 -3.35 22.07 4.72
N ASP A 246 -3.98 21.26 5.58
CA ASP A 246 -4.14 21.56 7.01
C ASP A 246 -3.12 20.77 7.83
N GLU A 247 -2.30 21.48 8.60
CA GLU A 247 -1.14 20.91 9.30
C GLU A 247 -1.43 20.62 10.77
N HIS A 248 -1.09 19.40 11.19
CA HIS A 248 -1.07 18.95 12.58
C HIS A 248 0.35 18.49 12.95
N PRO A 249 0.71 18.38 14.23
CA PRO A 249 2.09 18.16 14.65
C PRO A 249 2.84 16.97 14.02
N ASN A 250 2.14 15.92 13.58
CA ASN A 250 2.75 14.73 12.94
C ASN A 250 1.95 14.21 11.73
N ARG A 251 0.89 14.92 11.34
CA ARG A 251 -0.01 14.52 10.27
C ARG A 251 -0.50 15.79 9.57
N SER A 252 -0.80 15.68 8.29
CA SER A 252 -1.43 16.76 7.54
C SER A 252 -2.59 16.18 6.75
N PHE A 253 -3.62 16.98 6.55
CA PHE A 253 -4.71 16.69 5.64
C PHE A 253 -4.51 17.45 4.34
N LEU A 254 -4.70 16.78 3.21
CA LEU A 254 -4.76 17.40 1.88
C LEU A 254 -6.17 17.21 1.32
N TYR A 255 -6.83 18.30 0.93
CA TYR A 255 -8.19 18.26 0.40
C TYR A 255 -8.48 19.45 -0.51
N GLY A 256 -9.69 19.50 -1.07
CA GLY A 256 -10.08 20.57 -1.99
C GLY A 256 -9.28 20.59 -3.29
N ILE A 257 -8.68 19.45 -3.66
CA ILE A 257 -7.81 19.33 -4.83
C ILE A 257 -8.64 19.59 -6.09
N ARG A 258 -8.26 20.58 -6.89
CA ARG A 258 -8.83 20.80 -8.21
C ARG A 258 -7.87 20.39 -9.30
N VAL A 259 -8.22 19.31 -10.01
CA VAL A 259 -7.43 18.79 -11.11
C VAL A 259 -7.69 19.62 -12.38
N PRO A 260 -6.64 20.26 -12.98
CA PRO A 260 -6.79 20.94 -14.26
C PRO A 260 -7.25 19.98 -15.35
N ARG A 261 -8.25 20.40 -16.13
CA ARG A 261 -8.85 19.60 -17.19
C ARG A 261 -8.16 19.88 -18.51
N ARG A 262 -7.85 18.80 -19.24
CA ARG A 262 -7.07 18.87 -20.46
C ARG A 262 -7.63 17.88 -21.45
N GLN A 263 -8.03 18.36 -22.62
CA GLN A 263 -8.23 17.50 -23.76
C GLN A 263 -6.87 17.32 -24.44
N ARG A 264 -6.46 16.06 -24.54
CA ARG A 264 -5.14 15.66 -25.03
C ARG A 264 -5.28 14.38 -25.82
N ARG A 265 -4.30 14.09 -26.66
CA ARG A 265 -4.18 12.87 -27.44
C ARG A 265 -2.80 12.27 -27.25
N SER A 266 -2.71 10.96 -27.08
CA SER A 266 -1.45 10.24 -27.06
C SER A 266 -0.84 10.24 -28.46
N ILE A 267 0.44 10.59 -28.56
CA ILE A 267 1.17 10.53 -29.81
C ILE A 267 1.46 9.04 -30.10
N PRO A 268 1.10 8.53 -31.28
CA PRO A 268 1.31 7.12 -31.61
C PRO A 268 2.78 6.71 -31.52
N PRO A 269 3.10 5.49 -31.04
CA PRO A 269 4.47 4.96 -31.03
C PRO A 269 5.19 5.03 -32.37
N SER A 270 4.45 4.89 -33.48
CA SER A 270 4.99 4.98 -34.85
C SER A 270 5.59 6.35 -35.19
N ASP A 271 5.17 7.40 -34.48
CA ASP A 271 5.60 8.78 -34.71
C ASP A 271 6.70 9.19 -33.72
N LEU A 272 7.08 8.29 -32.80
CA LEU A 272 8.02 8.53 -31.73
C LEU A 272 9.30 7.71 -31.95
N SER A 273 10.43 8.28 -31.52
CA SER A 273 11.65 7.49 -31.27
C SER A 273 12.26 7.90 -29.95
N VAL A 274 12.75 6.93 -29.17
CA VAL A 274 13.34 7.17 -27.86
C VAL A 274 14.76 6.64 -27.82
N ASP A 275 15.69 7.51 -27.45
CA ASP A 275 17.08 7.19 -27.15
C ASP A 275 17.35 7.28 -25.65
N THR A 276 18.17 6.37 -25.14
CA THR A 276 18.63 6.36 -23.75
C THR A 276 20.10 6.76 -23.72
N HIS A 277 20.47 7.69 -22.84
CA HIS A 277 21.85 8.08 -22.61
C HIS A 277 22.25 7.86 -21.15
N GLY A 278 23.53 7.54 -20.92
CA GLY A 278 24.04 7.14 -19.61
C GLY A 278 24.18 5.62 -19.51
N THR A 279 24.32 5.12 -18.28
CA THR A 279 24.50 3.68 -18.00
C THR A 279 23.14 3.01 -17.81
N THR A 280 22.50 2.62 -18.91
CA THR A 280 21.22 1.87 -18.90
C THR A 280 21.39 0.45 -19.44
N LYS A 281 20.48 -0.46 -19.03
CA LYS A 281 20.21 -1.73 -19.71
C LYS A 281 18.91 -1.58 -20.49
N GLY A 282 18.86 -2.14 -21.69
CA GLY A 282 17.73 -1.98 -22.61
C GLY A 282 17.86 -0.75 -23.52
N SER A 283 17.24 -0.83 -24.70
CA SER A 283 17.18 0.28 -25.67
C SER A 283 15.92 1.12 -25.41
N GLY A 284 15.96 2.42 -25.70
CA GLY A 284 14.79 3.29 -25.60
C GLY A 284 13.60 2.83 -26.47
N ALA A 285 13.84 2.10 -27.56
CA ALA A 285 12.79 1.51 -28.38
C ALA A 285 11.86 0.54 -27.60
N LEU A 286 12.37 -0.06 -26.52
CA LEU A 286 11.58 -0.91 -25.62
C LEU A 286 10.48 -0.12 -24.89
N LEU A 287 10.57 1.21 -24.81
CA LEU A 287 9.57 2.05 -24.13
C LEU A 287 8.34 2.36 -24.99
N LEU A 288 8.35 1.89 -26.24
CA LEU A 288 7.31 2.15 -27.25
C LEU A 288 6.69 0.85 -27.79
N ASP A 289 7.14 -0.32 -27.33
CA ASP A 289 6.75 -1.62 -27.90
C ASP A 289 5.43 -2.18 -27.32
N ARG A 290 4.85 -1.48 -26.34
CA ARG A 290 3.60 -1.86 -25.66
C ARG A 290 3.69 -3.25 -25.04
N ARG A 291 4.83 -3.61 -24.47
CA ARG A 291 5.07 -4.85 -23.72
C ARG A 291 5.36 -4.56 -22.26
N HIS A 292 4.57 -5.16 -21.39
CA HIS A 292 4.78 -5.03 -19.95
C HIS A 292 6.15 -5.54 -19.51
N SER A 293 6.61 -6.64 -20.09
CA SER A 293 7.88 -7.29 -19.78
C SER A 293 9.12 -6.54 -20.29
N SER A 294 8.97 -5.61 -21.24
CA SER A 294 10.06 -4.76 -21.75
C SER A 294 10.39 -3.66 -20.74
N VAL A 295 11.69 -3.51 -20.41
CA VAL A 295 12.15 -2.54 -19.40
C VAL A 295 13.46 -1.89 -19.82
N VAL A 296 13.54 -0.57 -19.65
CA VAL A 296 14.79 0.17 -19.54
C VAL A 296 15.13 0.36 -18.07
N GLU A 297 16.34 -0.06 -17.69
CA GLU A 297 16.83 -0.03 -16.31
C GLU A 297 18.10 0.81 -16.19
N SER A 298 18.18 1.69 -15.20
CA SER A 298 19.45 2.35 -14.84
C SER A 298 20.40 1.36 -14.16
N GLN A 299 21.67 1.32 -14.54
CA GLN A 299 22.68 0.48 -13.87
C GLN A 299 23.12 1.10 -12.54
N ASP A 300 23.06 0.32 -11.46
CA ASP A 300 23.50 0.71 -10.10
C ASP A 300 22.89 2.03 -9.59
N GLY A 301 21.67 2.35 -10.05
CA GLY A 301 20.97 3.59 -9.67
C GLY A 301 21.58 4.88 -10.22
N ASN A 302 22.46 4.79 -11.22
CA ASN A 302 23.06 5.98 -11.85
C ASN A 302 22.01 6.85 -12.57
N SER A 303 22.34 8.12 -12.72
CA SER A 303 21.54 9.05 -13.53
C SER A 303 21.56 8.63 -15.00
N PHE A 304 20.45 8.85 -15.69
CA PHE A 304 20.31 8.60 -17.12
C PHE A 304 19.36 9.61 -17.75
N ARG A 305 19.37 9.67 -19.08
CA ARG A 305 18.52 10.57 -19.85
C ARG A 305 17.70 9.79 -20.86
N LEU A 306 16.44 10.17 -21.00
CA LEU A 306 15.61 9.80 -22.14
C LEU A 306 15.51 10.99 -23.10
N SER A 307 15.82 10.77 -24.37
CA SER A 307 15.61 11.75 -25.45
C SER A 307 14.53 11.20 -26.37
N VAL A 308 13.40 11.89 -26.49
CA VAL A 308 12.25 11.50 -27.31
C VAL A 308 12.16 12.47 -28.49
N ASP A 309 12.24 11.96 -29.73
CA ASP A 309 11.87 12.71 -30.93
C ASP A 309 10.39 12.44 -31.22
N LEU A 310 9.62 13.52 -31.38
CA LEU A 310 8.18 13.50 -31.66
C LEU A 310 7.86 13.36 -33.16
N GLY A 311 8.89 13.22 -34.00
CA GLY A 311 8.83 13.11 -35.46
C GLY A 311 8.56 14.44 -36.16
N ALA A 312 7.78 15.31 -35.52
CA ALA A 312 7.43 16.64 -35.98
C ALA A 312 7.30 17.61 -34.79
N SER A 313 7.22 18.91 -35.07
CA SER A 313 6.89 19.89 -34.04
C SER A 313 5.41 19.74 -33.64
N ARG A 314 5.16 19.64 -32.33
CA ARG A 314 3.85 19.44 -31.72
C ARG A 314 3.73 20.27 -30.45
N THR A 315 2.51 20.64 -30.08
CA THR A 315 2.22 21.26 -28.79
C THR A 315 2.01 20.16 -27.75
N VAL A 316 3.00 19.90 -26.91
CA VAL A 316 2.94 18.84 -25.88
C VAL A 316 2.66 19.41 -24.50
N ASP A 317 1.92 18.66 -23.67
CA ASP A 317 1.52 19.12 -22.33
C ASP A 317 1.77 18.10 -21.20
N GLY A 318 2.43 16.98 -21.51
CA GLY A 318 2.80 15.99 -20.52
C GLY A 318 3.22 14.64 -21.08
N TYR A 319 3.58 13.74 -20.18
CA TYR A 319 3.87 12.34 -20.48
C TYR A 319 3.48 11.44 -19.30
N TRP A 320 3.32 10.16 -19.58
CA TRP A 320 3.27 9.10 -18.57
C TRP A 320 4.47 8.19 -18.68
N LEU A 321 4.96 7.73 -17.54
CA LEU A 321 5.87 6.61 -17.45
C LEU A 321 5.16 5.48 -16.72
N THR A 322 5.33 4.25 -17.20
CA THR A 322 4.86 3.07 -16.48
C THR A 322 6.02 2.13 -16.15
N THR A 323 5.78 1.21 -15.23
CA THR A 323 6.79 0.23 -14.80
C THR A 323 6.13 -1.10 -14.43
N THR A 324 6.94 -2.14 -14.26
CA THR A 324 6.54 -3.42 -13.65
C THR A 324 6.64 -3.38 -12.13
N ASN A 325 7.46 -2.49 -11.58
CA ASN A 325 7.72 -2.39 -10.15
C ASN A 325 7.51 -0.96 -9.64
N PHE A 326 6.45 -0.76 -8.87
CA PHE A 326 5.96 0.52 -8.40
C PHE A 326 7.07 1.40 -7.77
N ASP A 327 7.91 0.84 -6.91
CA ASP A 327 8.99 1.55 -6.21
C ASP A 327 10.16 2.01 -7.12
N ARG A 328 10.19 1.59 -8.39
CA ARG A 328 11.31 1.82 -9.31
C ARG A 328 11.06 2.95 -10.31
N LEU A 329 9.90 3.60 -10.30
CA LEU A 329 9.70 4.82 -11.09
C LEU A 329 10.57 5.99 -10.56
N PRO A 330 11.00 6.93 -11.43
CA PRO A 330 11.77 8.11 -11.01
C PRO A 330 11.05 8.94 -9.94
N SER A 331 11.79 9.50 -8.97
CA SER A 331 11.23 10.43 -7.97
C SER A 331 11.83 11.84 -8.06
N SER A 332 12.88 12.01 -8.87
CA SER A 332 13.53 13.28 -9.15
C SER A 332 14.00 13.29 -10.59
N TYR A 333 13.67 14.36 -11.33
CA TYR A 333 14.00 14.51 -12.74
C TYR A 333 13.79 15.96 -13.21
N THR A 334 14.38 16.28 -14.37
CA THR A 334 14.14 17.52 -15.10
C THR A 334 13.59 17.20 -16.48
N VAL A 335 12.57 17.94 -16.89
CA VAL A 335 11.94 17.85 -18.21
C VAL A 335 12.29 19.09 -19.01
N SER A 336 12.81 18.89 -20.21
CA SER A 336 13.14 19.98 -21.12
C SER A 336 12.62 19.71 -22.53
N ILE A 337 12.26 20.77 -23.25
CA ILE A 337 11.74 20.68 -24.62
C ILE A 337 12.64 21.50 -25.56
N SER A 338 12.81 21.02 -26.79
CA SER A 338 13.56 21.71 -27.85
C SER A 338 12.84 21.60 -29.19
N SER A 339 12.96 22.64 -30.02
CA SER A 339 12.49 22.63 -31.41
C SER A 339 13.52 22.08 -32.39
N ASN A 340 14.82 22.20 -32.08
CA ASN A 340 15.93 21.86 -32.99
C ASN A 340 16.81 20.71 -32.48
N GLY A 341 16.55 20.20 -31.27
CA GLY A 341 17.31 19.11 -30.67
C GLY A 341 18.65 19.54 -30.05
N VAL A 342 18.94 20.84 -30.02
CA VAL A 342 20.17 21.44 -29.49
C VAL A 342 19.86 22.35 -28.32
N ASP A 343 18.95 23.32 -28.50
CA ASP A 343 18.60 24.32 -27.50
C ASP A 343 17.39 23.85 -26.71
N TYR A 344 17.60 23.43 -25.46
CA TYR A 344 16.55 22.91 -24.59
C TYR A 344 16.15 23.94 -23.54
N SER A 345 14.83 24.19 -23.43
CA SER A 345 14.25 24.95 -22.33
C SER A 345 13.67 23.99 -21.29
N VAL A 346 14.03 24.18 -20.02
CA VAL A 346 13.43 23.43 -18.90
C VAL A 346 11.97 23.86 -18.75
N VAL A 347 11.05 22.90 -18.83
CA VAL A 347 9.61 23.13 -18.62
C VAL A 347 9.14 22.67 -17.25
N GLN A 348 9.88 21.75 -16.63
CA GLN A 348 9.61 21.30 -15.27
C GLN A 348 10.86 20.71 -14.63
N ALA A 349 11.05 20.96 -13.33
CA ALA A 349 12.07 20.31 -12.51
C ALA A 349 11.42 19.82 -11.21
N ILE A 350 11.65 18.56 -10.88
CA ILE A 350 11.09 17.88 -9.71
C ILE A 350 12.23 17.31 -8.87
N ASP A 351 12.38 17.82 -7.66
CA ASP A 351 13.42 17.38 -6.72
C ASP A 351 12.99 16.13 -5.94
N SER A 352 11.71 16.04 -5.59
CA SER A 352 11.15 14.90 -4.87
C SER A 352 9.66 14.76 -5.11
N ARG A 353 9.19 13.56 -5.45
CA ARG A 353 7.76 13.22 -5.53
C ARG A 353 7.53 11.76 -5.15
N PHE A 354 6.28 11.37 -4.89
CA PHE A 354 5.95 9.96 -4.92
C PHE A 354 6.07 9.43 -6.36
N SER A 355 6.86 8.37 -6.53
CA SER A 355 7.12 7.76 -7.83
C SER A 355 5.82 7.37 -8.55
N GLU A 356 4.93 6.59 -7.92
CA GLU A 356 3.57 6.42 -8.43
C GLU A 356 2.69 7.59 -7.99
N SER A 357 2.50 8.56 -8.87
CA SER A 357 1.42 9.53 -8.72
C SER A 357 0.85 9.92 -10.07
N TYR A 358 -0.48 9.89 -10.15
CA TYR A 358 -1.20 10.05 -11.41
C TYR A 358 -2.60 10.60 -11.19
N ILE A 359 -3.24 11.00 -12.28
CA ILE A 359 -4.64 11.41 -12.32
C ILE A 359 -5.47 10.33 -13.02
N ALA A 360 -6.62 9.97 -12.45
CA ALA A 360 -7.64 9.18 -13.13
C ALA A 360 -9.00 9.86 -12.93
N GLY A 361 -9.68 10.18 -14.03
CA GLY A 361 -10.89 11.00 -14.02
C GLY A 361 -10.68 12.32 -13.28
N SER A 362 -11.44 12.57 -12.21
CA SER A 362 -11.34 13.78 -11.39
C SER A 362 -10.38 13.69 -10.20
N ARG A 363 -9.66 12.58 -10.06
CA ARG A 363 -8.89 12.29 -8.85
C ARG A 363 -7.40 12.20 -9.09
N VAL A 364 -6.68 12.60 -8.05
CA VAL A 364 -5.26 12.32 -7.88
C VAL A 364 -5.10 11.01 -7.11
N TYR A 365 -4.05 10.26 -7.42
CA TYR A 365 -3.63 9.08 -6.69
C TYR A 365 -2.16 9.24 -6.30
N PHE A 366 -1.83 9.01 -5.04
CA PHE A 366 -0.46 8.93 -4.54
C PHE A 366 -0.22 7.51 -4.05
N LYS A 367 0.87 6.88 -4.52
CA LYS A 367 1.16 5.47 -4.25
C LYS A 367 -0.03 4.57 -4.60
N GLY A 368 -0.66 4.89 -5.73
CA GLY A 368 -1.86 4.20 -6.19
C GLY A 368 -1.54 2.81 -6.71
N PHE A 369 -2.56 1.98 -6.86
CA PHE A 369 -2.42 0.58 -7.33
C PHE A 369 -1.83 0.42 -8.75
N LEU A 370 -1.80 1.49 -9.54
CA LEU A 370 -1.29 1.46 -10.91
C LEU A 370 0.16 1.89 -10.91
N THR A 371 0.99 1.13 -11.61
CA THR A 371 2.43 1.38 -11.78
C THR A 371 2.67 2.47 -12.81
N ARG A 372 2.05 3.65 -12.57
CA ARG A 372 2.03 4.81 -13.47
C ARG A 372 2.51 6.06 -12.75
N GLN A 373 3.34 6.83 -13.43
CA GLN A 373 3.72 8.18 -13.09
C GLN A 373 3.22 9.12 -14.17
N GLU A 374 2.49 10.16 -13.77
CA GLU A 374 2.05 11.21 -14.68
C GLU A 374 2.85 12.49 -14.44
N CYS A 375 3.26 13.12 -15.53
CA CYS A 375 3.94 14.40 -15.59
C CYS A 375 3.12 15.33 -16.50
N ARG A 376 2.74 16.51 -16.01
CA ARG A 376 2.04 17.56 -16.75
C ARG A 376 2.79 18.87 -16.60
N PHE A 377 2.85 19.64 -17.68
CA PHE A 377 3.42 20.97 -17.71
C PHE A 377 2.60 21.85 -18.67
N ALA A 378 2.79 23.17 -18.61
CA ALA A 378 2.09 24.10 -19.49
C ALA A 378 2.34 23.71 -20.96
N PRO A 379 1.35 23.80 -21.87
CA PRO A 379 1.53 23.41 -23.26
C PRO A 379 2.70 24.16 -23.91
N VAL A 380 3.65 23.41 -24.51
CA VAL A 380 4.83 23.98 -25.17
C VAL A 380 5.01 23.34 -26.54
N ASP A 381 5.31 24.17 -27.54
CA ASP A 381 5.67 23.72 -28.89
C ASP A 381 7.11 23.20 -28.91
N GLY A 382 7.28 21.98 -29.43
CA GLY A 382 8.60 21.40 -29.60
C GLY A 382 8.58 20.11 -30.40
N ARG A 383 9.76 19.63 -30.76
CA ARG A 383 9.94 18.34 -31.44
C ARG A 383 10.69 17.33 -30.58
N TYR A 384 11.55 17.79 -29.67
CA TYR A 384 12.38 16.94 -28.85
C TYR A 384 12.02 17.14 -27.38
N LEU A 385 11.68 16.06 -26.69
CA LEU A 385 11.46 16.01 -25.25
C LEU A 385 12.64 15.32 -24.59
N ARG A 386 13.19 15.92 -23.55
CA ARG A 386 14.29 15.36 -22.76
C ARG A 386 13.85 15.18 -21.31
N ILE A 387 14.07 13.99 -20.76
CA ILE A 387 13.84 13.67 -19.36
C ILE A 387 15.18 13.24 -18.75
N ASP A 388 15.78 14.12 -17.96
CA ASP A 388 17.00 13.85 -17.21
C ASP A 388 16.62 13.28 -15.84
N VAL A 389 16.87 12.00 -15.61
CA VAL A 389 16.55 11.30 -14.35
C VAL A 389 17.76 11.33 -13.43
N ALA A 390 17.55 11.82 -12.20
CA ALA A 390 18.60 11.90 -11.20
C ALA A 390 19.03 10.52 -10.69
N ALA A 391 20.29 10.42 -10.24
CA ALA A 391 20.80 9.22 -9.59
C ALA A 391 20.06 8.92 -8.28
N PHE A 392 19.97 7.66 -7.90
CA PHE A 392 19.29 7.21 -6.69
C PHE A 392 19.93 5.94 -6.12
N GLU A 393 19.62 5.63 -4.86
CA GLU A 393 20.16 4.43 -4.19
C GLU A 393 19.75 3.11 -4.83
N ARG A 394 18.68 3.11 -5.65
CA ARG A 394 18.12 1.94 -6.32
C ARG A 394 17.96 2.20 -7.80
N GLU A 395 18.08 1.13 -8.58
CA GLU A 395 17.82 1.13 -10.01
C GLU A 395 16.40 1.62 -10.32
N ARG A 396 16.29 2.44 -11.36
CA ARG A 396 15.03 2.92 -11.91
C ARG A 396 14.60 2.08 -13.09
N HIS A 397 13.31 1.73 -13.13
CA HIS A 397 12.70 0.88 -14.16
C HIS A 397 11.58 1.62 -14.85
N ILE A 398 11.67 1.69 -16.18
CA ILE A 398 10.62 2.24 -17.04
C ILE A 398 10.29 1.18 -18.07
N SER A 399 9.02 0.82 -18.16
CA SER A 399 8.51 -0.13 -19.15
C SER A 399 7.96 0.58 -20.38
N GLU A 400 7.18 1.65 -20.18
CA GLU A 400 6.56 2.38 -21.29
C GLU A 400 6.63 3.88 -21.06
N ILE A 401 6.62 4.62 -22.17
CA ILE A 401 6.34 6.04 -22.21
C ILE A 401 5.14 6.33 -23.12
N TYR A 402 4.27 7.23 -22.65
CA TYR A 402 3.19 7.83 -23.43
C TYR A 402 3.41 9.33 -23.42
N VAL A 403 3.44 9.97 -24.59
CA VAL A 403 3.60 11.43 -24.71
C VAL A 403 2.29 12.00 -25.23
N PHE A 404 1.83 13.11 -24.62
CA PHE A 404 0.54 13.69 -24.94
C PHE A 404 0.69 15.04 -25.63
N GLU A 405 -0.03 15.19 -26.73
CA GLU A 405 -0.23 16.47 -27.40
C GLU A 405 -1.55 17.10 -26.97
N ARG A 406 -1.54 18.43 -26.89
CA ARG A 406 -2.68 19.25 -26.49
C ARG A 406 -3.71 19.33 -27.61
N GLU A 407 -4.97 19.03 -27.31
CA GLU A 407 -6.10 19.27 -28.24
C GLU A 407 -6.98 20.45 -27.82
N GLY A 408 -7.08 20.72 -26.51
CA GLY A 408 -7.93 21.79 -26.01
C GLY A 408 -8.18 21.73 -24.50
N GLU A 409 -9.08 22.56 -24.01
CA GLU A 409 -9.54 22.50 -22.63
C GLU A 409 -10.52 21.33 -22.43
N GLY A 410 -10.38 20.60 -21.32
CA GLY A 410 -11.30 19.53 -20.97
C GLY A 410 -12.55 20.07 -20.25
N LYS A 411 -13.71 19.44 -20.46
CA LYS A 411 -14.94 19.76 -19.72
C LYS A 411 -14.93 19.18 -18.30
N ALA A 412 -15.91 19.59 -17.50
CA ALA A 412 -16.19 18.90 -16.25
C ALA A 412 -16.67 17.47 -16.53
N ILE A 413 -16.33 16.55 -15.62
CA ILE A 413 -16.91 15.20 -15.61
C ILE A 413 -18.21 15.29 -14.83
N GLU A 414 -19.30 14.84 -15.44
CA GLU A 414 -20.64 14.87 -14.86
C GLU A 414 -21.16 13.44 -14.66
N ASP A 415 -22.11 13.27 -13.74
CA ASP A 415 -22.75 11.96 -13.50
C ASP A 415 -23.39 11.37 -14.76
N GLU A 416 -23.81 12.23 -15.67
CA GLU A 416 -24.40 11.84 -16.95
C GLU A 416 -23.41 11.13 -17.86
N ASP A 417 -22.11 11.46 -17.80
CA ASP A 417 -21.07 10.77 -18.55
C ASP A 417 -21.04 9.28 -18.19
N PHE A 418 -21.11 8.97 -16.89
CA PHE A 418 -21.11 7.58 -16.41
C PHE A 418 -22.38 6.83 -16.81
N ARG A 419 -23.54 7.50 -16.78
CA ARG A 419 -24.82 6.90 -17.19
C ARG A 419 -24.84 6.57 -18.67
N GLN A 420 -24.31 7.44 -19.52
CA GLN A 420 -24.22 7.20 -20.96
C GLN A 420 -23.31 6.01 -21.28
N ILE A 421 -22.15 5.93 -20.62
CA ILE A 421 -21.23 4.79 -20.75
C ILE A 421 -21.91 3.50 -20.28
N ALA A 422 -22.53 3.51 -19.08
CA ALA A 422 -23.22 2.33 -18.55
C ALA A 422 -24.38 1.87 -19.44
N ALA A 423 -25.16 2.81 -20.00
CA ALA A 423 -26.24 2.50 -20.94
C ALA A 423 -25.71 1.87 -22.24
N ALA A 424 -24.58 2.35 -22.76
CA ALA A 424 -23.94 1.76 -23.94
C ALA A 424 -23.44 0.34 -23.68
N ILE A 425 -22.78 0.10 -22.53
CA ILE A 425 -22.32 -1.22 -22.09
C ILE A 425 -23.48 -2.20 -21.94
N ASN A 426 -24.57 -1.79 -21.28
CA ASN A 426 -25.77 -2.62 -21.11
C ASN A 426 -26.46 -2.91 -22.46
N LYS A 427 -26.55 -1.91 -23.35
CA LYS A 427 -27.14 -2.07 -24.68
C LYS A 427 -26.35 -3.06 -25.55
N ALA A 428 -25.04 -3.06 -25.43
CA ALA A 428 -24.16 -4.02 -26.12
C ALA A 428 -24.18 -5.42 -25.48
N GLY A 429 -24.84 -5.60 -24.33
CA GLY A 429 -24.93 -6.89 -23.65
C GLY A 429 -23.59 -7.38 -23.09
N CYS A 430 -22.68 -6.46 -22.74
CA CYS A 430 -21.38 -6.82 -22.20
C CYS A 430 -21.50 -7.53 -20.85
N SER A 431 -20.80 -8.65 -20.69
CA SER A 431 -20.76 -9.41 -19.44
C SER A 431 -19.62 -9.01 -18.51
N PHE A 432 -18.62 -8.26 -19.00
CA PHE A 432 -17.46 -7.82 -18.22
C PHE A 432 -16.93 -6.48 -18.75
N THR A 433 -16.53 -5.60 -17.84
CA THR A 433 -15.96 -4.28 -18.19
C THR A 433 -14.58 -4.09 -17.56
N ALA A 434 -13.57 -3.73 -18.35
CA ALA A 434 -12.26 -3.29 -17.86
C ALA A 434 -12.15 -1.77 -17.97
N ALA A 435 -11.76 -1.11 -16.87
CA ALA A 435 -11.62 0.34 -16.81
C ALA A 435 -10.48 0.74 -15.86
N ASP A 436 -10.20 2.05 -15.76
CA ASP A 436 -9.39 2.59 -14.68
C ASP A 436 -10.13 2.51 -13.33
N ILE A 437 -9.39 2.67 -12.22
CA ILE A 437 -9.95 2.54 -10.86
C ILE A 437 -11.03 3.58 -10.53
N PHE A 438 -10.92 4.80 -11.04
CA PHE A 438 -11.90 5.85 -10.82
C PHE A 438 -13.21 5.50 -11.55
N LEU A 439 -13.10 5.15 -12.83
CA LEU A 439 -14.25 4.82 -13.65
C LEU A 439 -14.90 3.49 -13.22
N SER A 440 -14.11 2.49 -12.83
CA SER A 440 -14.62 1.24 -12.26
C SER A 440 -15.50 1.50 -11.04
N ALA A 441 -15.04 2.35 -10.10
CA ALA A 441 -15.81 2.70 -8.92
C ALA A 441 -17.12 3.46 -9.25
N ALA A 442 -17.12 4.28 -10.29
CA ALA A 442 -18.28 5.04 -10.75
C ALA A 442 -19.30 4.17 -11.52
N LEU A 443 -18.84 3.25 -12.36
CA LEU A 443 -19.70 2.37 -13.19
C LEU A 443 -20.29 1.19 -12.40
N GLN A 444 -19.57 0.66 -11.41
CA GLN A 444 -20.01 -0.50 -10.62
C GLN A 444 -21.46 -0.41 -10.11
N PRO A 445 -21.94 0.69 -9.48
CA PRO A 445 -23.32 0.78 -9.00
C PRO A 445 -24.34 0.90 -10.15
N LEU A 446 -23.95 1.45 -11.31
CA LEU A 446 -24.84 1.63 -12.46
C LEU A 446 -25.03 0.31 -13.24
N LEU A 447 -23.97 -0.51 -13.31
CA LEU A 447 -24.00 -1.80 -13.99
C LEU A 447 -24.53 -2.93 -13.09
N ALA A 448 -24.47 -2.78 -11.76
CA ALA A 448 -25.01 -3.76 -10.81
C ALA A 448 -26.54 -3.67 -10.61
N ALA A 449 -27.20 -2.66 -11.17
CA ALA A 449 -28.64 -2.43 -11.00
C ALA A 449 -29.55 -3.33 -11.87
N GLY A 450 -28.98 -4.18 -12.74
CA GLY A 450 -29.69 -5.19 -13.53
C GLY A 450 -29.69 -6.59 -12.90
N ASP A 451 -30.58 -7.47 -13.35
CA ASP A 451 -30.60 -8.90 -12.96
C ASP A 451 -29.32 -9.60 -13.44
N GLY A 452 -28.30 -9.59 -12.59
CA GLY A 452 -26.95 -10.10 -12.87
C GLY A 452 -25.92 -8.98 -12.78
N ALA A 453 -25.31 -8.81 -11.60
CA ALA A 453 -24.28 -7.79 -11.41
C ALA A 453 -23.10 -8.04 -12.37
N LEU A 454 -22.88 -7.12 -13.30
CA LEU A 454 -21.75 -7.19 -14.21
C LEU A 454 -20.44 -6.90 -13.46
N PRO A 455 -19.44 -7.79 -13.50
CA PRO A 455 -18.12 -7.51 -12.93
C PRO A 455 -17.43 -6.35 -13.67
N VAL A 456 -16.99 -5.34 -12.92
CA VAL A 456 -16.13 -4.26 -13.42
C VAL A 456 -14.72 -4.43 -12.83
N TYR A 457 -13.72 -4.50 -13.71
CA TYR A 457 -12.32 -4.65 -13.38
C TYR A 457 -11.59 -3.30 -13.40
N PRO A 458 -10.68 -3.03 -12.45
CA PRO A 458 -10.24 -3.92 -11.37
C PRO A 458 -11.32 -4.13 -10.29
N PRO A 459 -11.59 -5.37 -9.81
CA PRO A 459 -12.43 -5.57 -8.66
C PRO A 459 -11.73 -4.97 -7.45
N PHE A 460 -12.44 -4.12 -6.74
CA PHE A 460 -11.91 -3.40 -5.61
C PHE A 460 -11.62 -4.37 -4.45
N ASN A 461 -10.37 -4.82 -4.28
CA ASN A 461 -9.95 -5.64 -3.14
C ASN A 461 -8.55 -5.25 -2.60
N PRO A 462 -8.44 -4.21 -1.76
CA PRO A 462 -7.22 -3.83 -1.08
C PRO A 462 -6.77 -4.89 -0.06
N ARG A 463 -7.55 -5.92 0.29
CA ARG A 463 -7.19 -6.87 1.36
C ARG A 463 -6.09 -7.87 0.98
N ASN A 464 -5.82 -8.02 -0.32
CA ASN A 464 -4.70 -8.78 -0.86
C ASN A 464 -4.28 -8.14 -2.20
N PRO A 465 -3.51 -7.05 -2.21
CA PRO A 465 -3.01 -6.46 -3.46
C PRO A 465 -2.17 -7.45 -4.28
N ALA A 466 -1.56 -8.45 -3.61
CA ALA A 466 -0.82 -9.55 -4.22
C ALA A 466 -1.70 -10.74 -4.70
N ALA A 467 -2.97 -10.81 -4.29
CA ALA A 467 -3.94 -11.80 -4.81
C ALA A 467 -4.98 -11.16 -5.75
N THR A 468 -4.99 -9.84 -5.89
CA THR A 468 -5.64 -9.17 -7.01
C THR A 468 -4.83 -9.37 -8.29
N ILE A 469 -5.11 -10.54 -8.88
CA ILE A 469 -5.36 -10.84 -10.30
C ILE A 469 -4.23 -10.49 -11.27
N ASP A 470 -3.78 -11.52 -11.97
CA ASP A 470 -3.21 -11.45 -13.31
C ASP A 470 -3.77 -10.23 -14.06
N ARG A 471 -2.97 -9.18 -14.25
CA ARG A 471 -3.36 -8.09 -15.14
C ARG A 471 -3.55 -8.60 -16.57
N CYS A 472 -3.15 -9.84 -16.84
CA CYS A 472 -3.56 -10.67 -17.95
C CYS A 472 -5.09 -10.87 -17.97
N LEU A 473 -5.78 -10.05 -18.77
CA LEU A 473 -7.19 -10.21 -19.10
C LEU A 473 -7.30 -11.06 -20.37
N ALA A 474 -8.01 -12.18 -20.28
CA ALA A 474 -8.43 -12.90 -21.47
C ALA A 474 -9.47 -12.06 -22.22
N VAL A 475 -9.17 -11.66 -23.46
CA VAL A 475 -10.14 -10.97 -24.30
C VAL A 475 -11.23 -11.97 -24.70
N THR A 476 -12.46 -11.71 -24.28
CA THR A 476 -13.63 -12.59 -24.47
C THR A 476 -14.74 -11.87 -25.22
N PRO A 477 -15.67 -12.59 -25.88
CA PRO A 477 -16.91 -11.99 -26.35
C PRO A 477 -17.64 -11.32 -25.18
N ALA A 478 -18.31 -10.20 -25.46
CA ALA A 478 -19.01 -9.38 -24.48
C ALA A 478 -18.10 -8.68 -23.43
N LEU A 479 -16.82 -8.48 -23.76
CA LEU A 479 -15.93 -7.56 -23.05
C LEU A 479 -16.19 -6.11 -23.51
N ALA A 480 -16.19 -5.18 -22.57
CA ALA A 480 -16.02 -3.75 -22.81
C ALA A 480 -14.68 -3.29 -22.20
N VAL A 481 -13.86 -2.57 -22.97
CA VAL A 481 -12.68 -1.87 -22.45
C VAL A 481 -12.95 -0.38 -22.51
N VAL A 482 -12.86 0.30 -21.36
CA VAL A 482 -13.09 1.74 -21.27
C VAL A 482 -11.78 2.44 -20.93
N VAL A 483 -11.37 3.34 -21.83
CA VAL A 483 -10.08 4.05 -21.74
C VAL A 483 -10.30 5.57 -21.73
N GLU A 484 -9.35 6.31 -21.15
CA GLU A 484 -9.32 7.76 -21.32
C GLU A 484 -9.33 8.09 -22.82
N ARG A 485 -10.11 9.09 -23.24
CA ARG A 485 -10.21 9.48 -24.65
C ARG A 485 -8.85 9.77 -25.28
N ALA A 486 -7.91 10.27 -24.48
CA ALA A 486 -6.53 10.51 -24.89
C ALA A 486 -5.81 9.27 -25.43
N LEU A 487 -6.21 8.07 -25.02
CA LEU A 487 -5.61 6.79 -25.43
C LEU A 487 -6.46 6.03 -26.43
N ALA A 488 -7.62 6.55 -26.83
CA ALA A 488 -8.63 5.80 -27.58
C ALA A 488 -8.09 5.27 -28.91
N ASP A 489 -7.50 6.15 -29.72
CA ASP A 489 -6.99 5.80 -31.05
C ASP A 489 -5.84 4.78 -30.95
N GLU A 490 -4.96 4.98 -29.97
CA GLU A 490 -3.83 4.09 -29.74
C GLU A 490 -4.27 2.71 -29.26
N THR A 491 -5.25 2.68 -28.34
CA THR A 491 -5.84 1.44 -27.81
C THR A 491 -6.57 0.67 -28.92
N ALA A 492 -7.33 1.35 -29.76
CA ALA A 492 -7.99 0.73 -30.90
C ALA A 492 -6.96 0.12 -31.88
N ARG A 493 -5.91 0.88 -32.23
CA ARG A 493 -4.81 0.37 -33.07
C ARG A 493 -4.08 -0.82 -32.45
N PHE A 494 -3.84 -0.80 -31.13
CA PHE A 494 -3.25 -1.93 -30.42
C PHE A 494 -4.08 -3.20 -30.66
N PHE A 495 -5.39 -3.12 -30.50
CA PHE A 495 -6.27 -4.26 -30.72
C PHE A 495 -6.35 -4.68 -32.19
N ASP A 496 -6.42 -3.73 -33.13
CA ASP A 496 -6.42 -4.04 -34.57
C ASP A 496 -5.14 -4.78 -35.01
N LEU A 497 -3.99 -4.48 -34.39
CA LEU A 497 -2.71 -5.11 -34.70
C LEU A 497 -2.53 -6.49 -34.07
N HIS A 498 -3.10 -6.72 -32.88
CA HIS A 498 -2.79 -7.91 -32.07
C HIS A 498 -3.95 -8.89 -31.95
N LEU A 499 -5.19 -8.49 -32.27
CA LEU A 499 -6.34 -9.37 -32.26
C LEU A 499 -6.68 -9.90 -33.66
N PRO A 500 -7.26 -11.11 -33.75
CA PRO A 500 -7.84 -11.61 -34.99
C PRO A 500 -8.90 -10.65 -35.54
N ALA A 501 -8.98 -10.55 -36.87
CA ALA A 501 -9.98 -9.74 -37.55
C ALA A 501 -11.41 -10.13 -37.13
N GLY A 502 -12.24 -9.13 -36.82
CA GLY A 502 -13.63 -9.32 -36.38
C GLY A 502 -13.82 -9.57 -34.89
N MET A 503 -12.75 -9.60 -34.08
CA MET A 503 -12.86 -9.70 -32.62
C MET A 503 -13.26 -8.37 -31.97
N TYR A 504 -12.57 -7.30 -32.36
CA TYR A 504 -12.97 -5.92 -32.09
C TYR A 504 -14.02 -5.50 -33.12
N GLN A 505 -15.14 -4.96 -32.64
CA GLN A 505 -16.25 -4.59 -33.52
C GLN A 505 -16.26 -3.09 -33.82
N HIS A 506 -16.33 -2.27 -32.78
CA HIS A 506 -16.41 -0.83 -32.88
C HIS A 506 -16.07 -0.16 -31.54
N SER A 507 -15.85 1.15 -31.59
CA SER A 507 -15.74 2.01 -30.42
C SER A 507 -16.85 3.06 -30.40
N LEU A 508 -17.26 3.44 -29.20
CA LEU A 508 -18.09 4.62 -28.95
C LEU A 508 -17.27 5.62 -28.14
N THR A 509 -17.10 6.83 -28.68
CA THR A 509 -16.37 7.92 -28.03
C THR A 509 -17.34 8.87 -27.35
N PHE A 510 -17.11 9.09 -26.07
CA PHE A 510 -17.78 10.07 -25.22
C PHE A 510 -16.85 11.26 -25.00
N GLU A 511 -17.30 12.24 -24.22
CA GLU A 511 -16.52 13.47 -23.97
C GLU A 511 -15.12 13.15 -23.41
N HIS A 512 -15.04 12.31 -22.38
CA HIS A 512 -13.80 12.03 -21.62
C HIS A 512 -13.23 10.62 -21.82
N TRP A 513 -14.05 9.68 -22.31
CA TRP A 513 -13.68 8.27 -22.44
C TRP A 513 -14.12 7.70 -23.78
N SER A 514 -13.47 6.60 -24.18
CA SER A 514 -13.94 5.75 -25.28
C SER A 514 -14.18 4.34 -24.76
N VAL A 515 -15.27 3.73 -25.22
CA VAL A 515 -15.62 2.34 -24.93
C VAL A 515 -15.36 1.51 -26.18
N LEU A 516 -14.55 0.46 -26.06
CA LEU A 516 -14.25 -0.50 -27.11
C LEU A 516 -15.01 -1.79 -26.83
N PHE A 517 -15.78 -2.26 -27.82
CA PHE A 517 -16.65 -3.44 -27.71
C PHE A 517 -16.07 -4.65 -28.45
N PHE A 518 -16.14 -5.81 -27.78
CA PHE A 518 -15.64 -7.08 -28.31
C PHE A 518 -16.79 -8.10 -28.41
N GLU A 519 -17.05 -8.61 -29.61
CA GLU A 519 -18.15 -9.56 -29.87
C GLU A 519 -17.65 -10.89 -30.49
N GLY A 520 -16.47 -10.89 -31.11
CA GLY A 520 -15.96 -12.07 -31.80
C GLY A 520 -15.41 -13.13 -30.86
N ALA A 521 -15.68 -14.40 -31.15
CA ALA A 521 -15.02 -15.53 -30.49
C ALA A 521 -13.56 -15.59 -30.95
N ALA A 522 -12.60 -15.41 -30.03
CA ALA A 522 -11.21 -15.67 -30.36
C ALA A 522 -11.00 -17.17 -30.58
N PRO A 523 -10.21 -17.57 -31.59
CA PRO A 523 -9.82 -18.97 -31.75
C PRO A 523 -8.97 -19.49 -30.58
N TYR A 524 -8.32 -18.58 -29.83
CA TYR A 524 -7.55 -18.83 -28.62
C TYR A 524 -7.66 -17.61 -27.68
N PRO A 525 -7.63 -17.77 -26.35
CA PRO A 525 -7.54 -16.62 -25.45
C PRO A 525 -6.24 -15.85 -25.72
N LEU A 526 -6.36 -14.61 -26.18
CA LEU A 526 -5.24 -13.67 -26.10
C LEU A 526 -5.31 -13.01 -24.73
N ASP A 527 -4.28 -13.23 -23.94
CA ASP A 527 -4.11 -12.55 -22.66
C ASP A 527 -3.44 -11.20 -22.92
N ILE A 528 -4.16 -10.12 -22.65
CA ILE A 528 -3.61 -8.76 -22.64
C ILE A 528 -3.24 -8.37 -21.22
N TYR A 529 -2.13 -7.69 -21.03
CA TYR A 529 -1.82 -7.08 -19.74
C TYR A 529 -2.51 -5.71 -19.63
N TRP A 530 -3.53 -5.61 -18.79
CA TRP A 530 -4.19 -4.36 -18.45
C TRP A 530 -3.46 -3.65 -17.31
N ASN A 531 -2.75 -2.57 -17.63
CA ASN A 531 -2.02 -1.78 -16.64
C ASN A 531 -2.91 -0.75 -15.90
N GLY A 532 -4.23 -0.85 -16.06
CA GLY A 532 -5.23 0.06 -15.48
C GLY A 532 -5.64 1.24 -16.34
N HIS A 533 -5.01 1.45 -17.49
CA HIS A 533 -5.33 2.59 -18.38
C HIS A 533 -5.15 2.28 -19.87
N ALA A 534 -4.21 1.38 -20.20
CA ALA A 534 -3.97 0.93 -21.57
C ALA A 534 -3.70 -0.60 -21.58
N PRO A 535 -4.05 -1.29 -22.68
CA PRO A 535 -3.63 -2.66 -22.88
C PRO A 535 -2.15 -2.72 -23.28
N LEU A 536 -1.46 -3.72 -22.77
CA LEU A 536 -0.10 -4.09 -23.15
C LEU A 536 -0.07 -5.57 -23.51
N LEU A 537 0.94 -5.98 -24.25
CA LEU A 537 1.33 -7.38 -24.33
C LEU A 537 2.04 -7.80 -23.01
N PRO A 538 1.93 -9.07 -22.59
CA PRO A 538 2.60 -9.57 -21.38
C PRO A 538 4.12 -9.39 -21.32
#